data_AF-W5MUD5-F1
#
_entry.id   AF-W5MUD5-F1
#
_cell.length_a   1.000
_cell.length_b   1.000
_cell.length_c   1.000
_cell.angle_alpha   90.00
_cell.angle_beta   90.00
_cell.angle_gamma   90.00
#
_symmetry.space_group_name_H-M   'P 1'
#
loop_
_entity.id
_entity.type
_entity.pdbx_description
1 polymer ?
#
loop_
_entity_poly.entity_id
_entity_poly.type
_entity_poly.pdbx_seq_one_letter_code
_entity_poly.pdbx_strand_id
1 'polypeptide(L)'
;MSDTEEVAEDYEEQELFITLEDIEAWPWNDQARAEDVAEDQEEEKDATQEPGELDAGEEHEEGEGTKGKSEEAKPRPKLFMPNLVPPKIPDGEKVDFDDIHRKRMEKDLNELQQLIEAHFENRKKEEEELISLKERIEHRRSERAEQQRIRSEREKERQNRVAEEKARKEEEEAKKRAEEDAKKKKNLTNIHFGGYLQKTERRVGKKQTEREKKKKILNDRRKPLNIDNLSEDKLKDKAKELWKWMHQLEAEKFDLQYKFKKQKYEINVLRNRVSDHQNVSKGGRTKTKVGGRWK
;
A
#
# COMPACT_ATOMS: atom_id res chain seq x y z
N MET A 1 -32.15 -14.85 -95.62
CA MET A 1 -33.24 -15.04 -94.64
C MET A 1 -32.59 -15.68 -93.42
N SER A 2 -32.25 -14.94 -92.36
CA SER A 2 -33.16 -14.27 -91.38
C SER A 2 -33.91 -15.32 -90.54
N ASP A 3 -33.95 -15.28 -89.22
CA ASP A 3 -33.35 -14.40 -88.20
C ASP A 3 -33.43 -15.12 -86.82
N THR A 4 -33.22 -14.41 -85.70
CA THR A 4 -33.44 -14.79 -84.27
C THR A 4 -32.35 -15.62 -83.57
N GLU A 5 -31.97 -15.32 -82.33
CA GLU A 5 -32.03 -14.04 -81.60
C GLU A 5 -30.97 -14.07 -80.48
N GLU A 6 -30.41 -12.91 -80.16
CA GLU A 6 -29.34 -12.73 -79.17
C GLU A 6 -29.95 -12.51 -77.78
N VAL A 7 -29.56 -13.34 -76.78
CA VAL A 7 -29.82 -13.05 -75.36
C VAL A 7 -28.51 -13.22 -74.60
N ALA A 8 -27.80 -12.10 -74.46
CA ALA A 8 -26.78 -11.94 -73.42
C ALA A 8 -27.50 -11.59 -72.11
N GLU A 9 -27.43 -12.48 -71.11
CA GLU A 9 -27.77 -12.11 -69.73
C GLU A 9 -26.51 -11.54 -69.05
N ASP A 10 -26.40 -10.21 -69.07
CA ASP A 10 -25.43 -9.49 -68.24
C ASP A 10 -25.72 -9.75 -66.75
N TYR A 11 -24.79 -10.44 -66.09
CA TYR A 11 -24.75 -10.55 -64.63
C TYR A 11 -23.57 -9.73 -64.09
N GLU A 12 -23.81 -8.43 -63.90
CA GLU A 12 -22.93 -7.57 -63.11
C GLU A 12 -23.01 -7.94 -61.62
N GLU A 13 -22.19 -8.90 -61.16
CA GLU A 13 -21.95 -9.07 -59.74
C GLU A 13 -21.10 -7.89 -59.22
N GLN A 14 -21.78 -6.90 -58.65
CA GLN A 14 -21.17 -5.75 -58.01
C GLN A 14 -20.29 -6.18 -56.83
N GLU A 15 -18.96 -6.21 -57.03
CA GLU A 15 -18.02 -6.29 -55.92
C GLU A 15 -18.19 -5.07 -55.01
N LEU A 16 -18.77 -5.27 -53.82
CA LEU A 16 -18.79 -4.28 -52.74
C LEU A 16 -17.37 -4.10 -52.18
N PHE A 17 -16.56 -3.36 -52.92
CA PHE A 17 -15.24 -2.89 -52.50
C PHE A 17 -15.40 -1.86 -51.38
N ILE A 18 -15.36 -2.34 -50.13
CA ILE A 18 -15.30 -1.48 -48.94
C ILE A 18 -13.98 -0.71 -49.00
N THR A 19 -14.07 0.61 -49.20
CA THR A 19 -12.93 1.50 -49.32
C THR A 19 -12.25 1.72 -47.96
N LEU A 20 -11.07 2.36 -47.95
CA LEU A 20 -10.41 2.72 -46.70
C LEU A 20 -11.20 3.77 -45.91
N GLU A 21 -11.96 4.64 -46.59
CA GLU A 21 -12.80 5.69 -45.99
C GLU A 21 -14.01 5.09 -45.24
N ASP A 22 -14.60 4.00 -45.77
CA ASP A 22 -15.71 3.28 -45.12
C ASP A 22 -15.33 2.67 -43.75
N ILE A 23 -14.03 2.46 -43.50
CA ILE A 23 -13.51 1.96 -42.21
C ILE A 23 -13.33 3.12 -41.22
N GLU A 24 -13.08 4.33 -41.71
CA GLU A 24 -12.82 5.52 -40.89
C GLU A 24 -14.12 6.22 -40.45
N ALA A 25 -15.20 6.07 -41.25
CA ALA A 25 -16.52 6.66 -40.98
C ALA A 25 -17.37 5.95 -39.90
N TRP A 26 -16.88 4.88 -39.25
CA TRP A 26 -17.64 4.19 -38.20
C TRP A 26 -17.54 4.94 -36.86
N PRO A 27 -18.67 5.44 -36.30
CA PRO A 27 -18.64 6.30 -35.14
C PRO A 27 -18.15 5.55 -33.89
N TRP A 28 -16.93 5.87 -33.46
CA TRP A 28 -16.48 5.54 -32.12
C TRP A 28 -17.32 6.34 -31.13
N ASN A 29 -18.00 5.63 -30.25
CA ASN A 29 -18.92 6.20 -29.26
C ASN A 29 -18.14 6.89 -28.13
N ASP A 30 -17.75 8.15 -28.36
CA ASP A 30 -16.97 9.00 -27.43
C ASP A 30 -17.70 9.32 -26.10
N GLN A 31 -18.96 8.91 -25.95
CA GLN A 31 -19.76 9.10 -24.74
C GLN A 31 -19.07 8.57 -23.46
N ALA A 32 -18.26 7.51 -23.57
CA ALA A 32 -17.57 6.89 -22.44
C ALA A 32 -16.40 7.73 -21.89
N ARG A 33 -15.92 8.76 -22.62
CA ARG A 33 -14.79 9.59 -22.21
C ARG A 33 -15.19 10.80 -21.36
N ALA A 34 -16.47 11.17 -21.36
CA ALA A 34 -16.97 12.32 -20.61
C ALA A 34 -17.18 12.02 -19.12
N GLU A 35 -17.47 10.77 -18.76
CA GLU A 35 -17.68 10.36 -17.35
C GLU A 35 -16.33 10.18 -16.61
N ASP A 36 -15.31 9.63 -17.27
CA ASP A 36 -13.94 9.42 -16.72
C ASP A 36 -13.20 10.73 -16.32
N VAL A 37 -13.67 11.92 -16.71
CA VAL A 37 -13.00 13.22 -16.41
C VAL A 37 -13.63 13.95 -15.22
N ALA A 38 -14.85 13.57 -14.81
CA ALA A 38 -15.55 14.22 -13.71
C ALA A 38 -15.18 13.67 -12.32
N GLU A 39 -14.74 12.41 -12.23
CA GLU A 39 -14.46 11.74 -10.95
C GLU A 39 -13.05 12.07 -10.40
N ASP A 40 -12.10 12.45 -11.26
CA ASP A 40 -10.69 12.72 -10.93
C ASP A 40 -10.41 14.12 -10.30
N GLN A 41 -11.44 14.94 -10.01
CA GLN A 41 -11.25 16.31 -9.48
C GLN A 41 -11.67 16.55 -8.01
N GLU A 42 -12.24 15.56 -7.30
CA GLU A 42 -12.69 15.77 -5.91
C GLU A 42 -11.77 15.16 -4.82
N GLU A 43 -10.87 14.21 -5.12
CA GLU A 43 -9.97 13.58 -4.12
C GLU A 43 -8.49 14.03 -4.17
N GLU A 44 -8.21 15.34 -4.19
CA GLU A 44 -6.89 15.82 -3.73
C GLU A 44 -6.98 17.18 -3.00
N LYS A 45 -7.52 17.17 -1.77
CA LYS A 45 -7.44 18.30 -0.83
C LYS A 45 -7.26 17.79 0.61
N ASP A 46 -6.30 18.42 1.29
CA ASP A 46 -6.00 18.34 2.72
C ASP A 46 -5.23 17.10 3.23
N ALA A 47 -3.89 17.23 3.32
CA ALA A 47 -3.18 17.32 4.62
C ALA A 47 -1.65 17.13 4.47
N THR A 48 -0.93 18.20 4.11
CA THR A 48 0.53 18.29 4.33
C THR A 48 0.85 19.66 4.90
N GLN A 49 1.30 19.71 6.16
CA GLN A 49 2.02 20.86 6.71
C GLN A 49 3.47 20.47 6.90
N GLU A 50 4.36 21.20 6.23
CA GLU A 50 5.81 21.14 6.39
C GLU A 50 6.29 21.95 7.61
N PRO A 51 7.55 21.78 8.05
CA PRO A 51 8.05 22.34 9.31
C PRO A 51 8.51 23.81 9.19
N GLY A 52 8.65 24.47 10.34
CA GLY A 52 9.27 25.79 10.47
C GLY A 52 10.10 25.90 11.75
N GLU A 53 11.30 26.47 11.62
CA GLU A 53 12.33 26.56 12.67
C GLU A 53 12.22 27.84 13.55
N LEU A 54 12.71 27.71 14.79
CA LEU A 54 13.55 28.66 15.58
C LEU A 54 13.28 30.18 15.54
N ASP A 55 13.11 30.81 16.73
CA ASP A 55 14.10 31.77 17.30
C ASP A 55 13.86 32.01 18.83
N ALA A 56 14.72 32.80 19.48
CA ALA A 56 15.01 32.83 20.94
C ALA A 56 14.40 33.98 21.80
N GLY A 57 14.68 33.93 23.12
CA GLY A 57 14.48 34.97 24.15
C GLY A 57 13.78 34.44 25.43
N GLU A 58 14.45 34.23 26.58
CA GLU A 58 14.75 35.20 27.69
C GLU A 58 13.47 35.81 28.35
N GLU A 59 13.25 35.87 29.68
CA GLU A 59 14.10 35.86 30.90
C GLU A 59 13.40 35.28 32.20
N HIS A 60 14.20 35.08 33.26
CA HIS A 60 13.97 35.13 34.74
C HIS A 60 12.68 34.66 35.49
N GLU A 61 12.86 33.61 36.33
CA GLU A 61 12.99 33.59 37.82
C GLU A 61 11.97 34.23 38.83
N GLU A 62 11.95 33.62 40.03
CA GLU A 62 11.27 33.96 41.32
C GLU A 62 9.72 33.83 41.43
N GLY A 63 9.11 33.47 42.57
CA GLY A 63 9.64 33.04 43.88
C GLY A 63 8.54 32.91 44.98
N GLU A 64 8.73 31.97 45.92
CA GLU A 64 8.05 31.77 47.24
C GLU A 64 6.51 31.60 47.39
N GLY A 65 6.05 30.95 48.49
CA GLY A 65 4.60 30.83 48.75
C GLY A 65 3.98 30.10 49.98
N THR A 66 4.70 29.57 50.97
CA THR A 66 4.15 28.96 52.24
C THR A 66 3.35 27.63 52.08
N LYS A 67 3.07 26.73 53.06
CA LYS A 67 3.13 26.66 54.55
C LYS A 67 2.96 25.16 54.97
N GLY A 68 3.25 24.62 56.16
CA GLY A 68 3.93 25.11 57.38
C GLY A 68 3.43 24.42 58.68
N LYS A 69 4.17 23.42 59.22
CA LYS A 69 4.00 22.72 60.53
C LYS A 69 5.38 22.16 60.96
N SER A 70 5.83 22.02 62.21
CA SER A 70 5.49 22.49 63.56
C SER A 70 6.22 21.53 64.52
N GLU A 71 7.03 21.98 65.48
CA GLU A 71 7.11 21.46 66.87
C GLU A 71 8.27 22.12 67.67
N GLU A 72 8.39 21.78 68.96
CA GLU A 72 8.70 22.72 70.04
C GLU A 72 9.94 22.34 70.90
N ALA A 73 10.43 23.32 71.68
CA ALA A 73 11.20 23.17 72.93
C ALA A 73 12.68 22.70 72.90
N LYS A 74 13.61 23.64 73.15
CA LYS A 74 14.35 23.79 74.45
C LYS A 74 15.47 24.86 74.37
N PRO A 75 15.77 25.60 75.47
CA PRO A 75 16.78 26.64 75.47
C PRO A 75 18.20 26.07 75.62
N ARG A 76 19.18 26.62 74.90
CA ARG A 76 20.61 26.32 75.11
C ARG A 76 21.19 27.21 76.24
N PRO A 77 21.99 26.67 77.17
CA PRO A 77 22.49 27.42 78.32
C PRO A 77 23.59 28.41 77.92
N LYS A 78 23.66 29.55 78.61
CA LYS A 78 24.76 30.51 78.48
C LYS A 78 26.04 29.90 79.05
N LEU A 79 26.96 29.51 78.18
CA LEU A 79 28.32 29.12 78.60
C LEU A 79 29.12 30.37 78.97
N PHE A 80 29.61 30.37 80.20
CA PHE A 80 30.46 31.40 80.80
C PHE A 80 31.76 31.48 80.00
N MET A 81 32.12 32.64 79.44
CA MET A 81 33.44 32.84 78.85
C MET A 81 34.46 33.06 79.98
N PRO A 82 35.47 32.18 80.16
CA PRO A 82 36.61 32.51 81.00
C PRO A 82 37.44 33.61 80.32
N ASN A 83 37.89 34.60 81.08
CA ASN A 83 38.72 35.69 80.56
C ASN A 83 40.01 35.15 79.91
N LEU A 84 40.15 35.31 78.60
CA LEU A 84 41.40 35.05 77.90
C LEU A 84 42.44 36.10 78.30
N VAL A 85 43.37 35.70 79.17
CA VAL A 85 44.66 36.40 79.32
C VAL A 85 45.41 36.29 77.98
N PRO A 86 45.93 37.39 77.41
CA PRO A 86 46.71 37.32 76.18
C PRO A 86 47.93 36.40 76.37
N PRO A 87 48.11 35.34 75.55
CA PRO A 87 49.25 34.45 75.70
C PRO A 87 50.54 35.22 75.48
N LYS A 88 51.43 35.18 76.48
CA LYS A 88 52.80 35.69 76.37
C LYS A 88 53.53 34.85 75.32
N ILE A 89 53.97 35.46 74.24
CA ILE A 89 54.84 34.80 73.25
C ILE A 89 56.20 34.54 73.93
N PRO A 90 56.70 33.29 74.00
CA PRO A 90 58.08 33.03 74.40
C PRO A 90 59.01 33.41 73.25
N ASP A 91 60.05 34.18 73.54
CA ASP A 91 61.09 34.52 72.57
C ASP A 91 61.87 33.27 72.10
N GLY A 92 62.26 33.27 70.82
CA GLY A 92 63.63 32.84 70.48
C GLY A 92 63.85 31.55 69.71
N GLU A 93 62.83 30.86 69.18
CA GLU A 93 63.07 29.84 68.13
C GLU A 93 62.93 30.49 66.75
N LYS A 94 63.91 30.27 65.85
CA LYS A 94 63.90 30.83 64.49
C LYS A 94 62.78 30.18 63.69
N VAL A 95 61.67 30.89 63.59
CA VAL A 95 60.57 30.56 62.68
C VAL A 95 61.06 30.79 61.25
N ASP A 96 61.48 29.73 60.58
CA ASP A 96 61.86 29.78 59.17
C ASP A 96 60.61 30.08 58.32
N PHE A 97 60.51 31.32 57.83
CA PHE A 97 59.38 31.76 57.00
C PHE A 97 59.25 30.92 55.71
N ASP A 98 60.36 30.39 55.19
CA ASP A 98 60.38 29.46 54.06
C ASP A 98 59.77 28.08 54.40
N ASP A 99 59.85 27.64 55.65
CA ASP A 99 59.19 26.40 56.12
C ASP A 99 57.67 26.62 56.27
N ILE A 100 57.25 27.77 56.82
CA ILE A 100 55.83 28.17 56.85
C ILE A 100 55.26 28.28 55.43
N HIS A 101 55.97 28.91 54.50
CA HIS A 101 55.50 29.06 53.13
C HIS A 101 55.39 27.70 52.42
N ARG A 102 56.37 26.81 52.61
CA ARG A 102 56.38 25.46 52.05
C ARG A 102 55.24 24.59 52.61
N LYS A 103 55.04 24.59 53.94
CA LYS A 103 53.93 23.90 54.61
C LYS A 103 52.57 24.44 54.19
N ARG A 104 52.47 25.74 53.90
CA ARG A 104 51.26 26.33 53.32
C ARG A 104 51.01 25.81 51.91
N MET A 105 52.00 25.87 51.02
CA MET A 105 51.86 25.36 49.65
C MET A 105 51.55 23.86 49.60
N GLU A 106 52.17 23.07 50.48
CA GLU A 106 51.90 21.63 50.63
C GLU A 106 50.48 21.37 51.16
N LYS A 107 50.03 22.14 52.16
CA LYS A 107 48.65 22.09 52.64
C LYS A 107 47.66 22.45 51.53
N ASP A 108 47.84 23.59 50.86
CA ASP A 108 46.94 24.10 49.83
C ASP A 108 46.87 23.11 48.63
N LEU A 109 48.00 22.44 48.30
CA LEU A 109 48.06 21.39 47.27
C LEU A 109 47.34 20.10 47.70
N ASN A 110 47.50 19.67 48.95
CA ASN A 110 46.80 18.51 49.49
C ASN A 110 45.28 18.76 49.63
N GLU A 111 44.87 19.95 50.05
CA GLU A 111 43.45 20.36 50.09
C GLU A 111 42.85 20.42 48.67
N LEU A 112 43.61 20.92 47.68
CA LEU A 112 43.19 20.92 46.27
C LEU A 112 43.02 19.49 45.73
N GLN A 113 43.96 18.58 46.02
CA GLN A 113 43.84 17.16 45.63
C GLN A 113 42.62 16.49 46.26
N GLN A 114 42.39 16.69 47.56
CA GLN A 114 41.22 16.16 48.26
C GLN A 114 39.91 16.72 47.71
N LEU A 115 39.85 18.02 47.36
CA LEU A 115 38.66 18.64 46.77
C LEU A 115 38.38 18.09 45.37
N ILE A 116 39.40 17.87 44.56
CA ILE A 116 39.30 17.25 43.23
C ILE A 116 38.76 15.81 43.37
N GLU A 117 39.38 14.99 44.23
CA GLU A 117 38.98 13.60 44.46
C GLU A 117 37.55 13.51 45.00
N ALA A 118 37.21 14.31 46.02
CA ALA A 118 35.86 14.36 46.59
C ALA A 118 34.80 14.80 45.56
N HIS A 119 35.11 15.77 44.69
CA HIS A 119 34.19 16.19 43.63
C HIS A 119 33.93 15.06 42.62
N PHE A 120 34.98 14.36 42.16
CA PHE A 120 34.83 13.24 41.24
C PHE A 120 34.11 12.05 41.88
N GLU A 121 34.46 11.68 43.11
CA GLU A 121 33.84 10.55 43.83
C GLU A 121 32.38 10.83 44.20
N ASN A 122 32.04 12.04 44.62
CA ASN A 122 30.64 12.40 44.89
C ASN A 122 29.81 12.39 43.59
N ARG A 123 30.31 13.05 42.53
CA ARG A 123 29.63 13.09 41.24
C ARG A 123 29.44 11.68 40.65
N LYS A 124 30.44 10.82 40.74
CA LYS A 124 30.36 9.43 40.28
C LYS A 124 29.29 8.65 41.04
N LYS A 125 29.22 8.78 42.37
CA LYS A 125 28.19 8.12 43.20
C LYS A 125 26.79 8.64 42.84
N GLU A 126 26.63 9.95 42.70
CA GLU A 126 25.36 10.56 42.28
C GLU A 126 24.94 10.12 40.87
N GLU A 127 25.87 10.03 39.92
CA GLU A 127 25.61 9.54 38.56
C GLU A 127 25.24 8.03 38.57
N GLU A 128 25.95 7.18 39.33
CA GLU A 128 25.65 5.76 39.50
C GLU A 128 24.27 5.53 40.16
N GLU A 129 23.92 6.29 41.22
CA GLU A 129 22.61 6.24 41.86
C GLU A 129 21.48 6.71 40.91
N LEU A 130 21.72 7.79 40.16
CA LEU A 130 20.77 8.31 39.19
C LEU A 130 20.54 7.33 38.02
N ILE A 131 21.59 6.65 37.56
CA ILE A 131 21.50 5.58 36.55
C ILE A 131 20.67 4.42 37.11
N SER A 132 21.01 3.89 38.29
CA SER A 132 20.26 2.78 38.92
C SER A 132 18.78 3.12 39.14
N LEU A 133 18.48 4.36 39.50
CA LEU A 133 17.10 4.83 39.65
C LEU A 133 16.37 4.93 38.29
N LYS A 134 17.03 5.45 37.25
CA LYS A 134 16.49 5.51 35.88
C LYS A 134 16.21 4.12 35.33
N GLU A 135 17.17 3.19 35.43
CA GLU A 135 16.99 1.78 35.02
C GLU A 135 15.79 1.14 35.72
N ARG A 136 15.63 1.36 37.04
CA ARG A 136 14.47 0.83 37.79
C ARG A 136 13.15 1.48 37.40
N ILE A 137 13.15 2.74 36.98
CA ILE A 137 11.96 3.42 36.43
C ILE A 137 11.64 2.87 35.03
N GLU A 138 12.65 2.69 34.18
CA GLU A 138 12.53 2.15 32.83
C GLU A 138 12.04 0.71 32.84
N HIS A 139 12.61 -0.16 33.67
CA HIS A 139 12.16 -1.54 33.87
C HIS A 139 10.67 -1.58 34.26
N ARG A 140 10.24 -0.76 35.24
CA ARG A 140 8.81 -0.67 35.60
C ARG A 140 7.94 -0.05 34.51
N ARG A 141 8.51 0.71 33.56
CA ARG A 141 7.78 1.22 32.38
C ARG A 141 7.63 0.12 31.32
N SER A 142 8.68 -0.63 31.03
CA SER A 142 8.65 -1.75 30.09
C SER A 142 7.76 -2.89 30.59
N GLU A 143 7.79 -3.23 31.88
CA GLU A 143 6.85 -4.18 32.49
C GLU A 143 5.38 -3.75 32.32
N ARG A 144 5.07 -2.46 32.54
CA ARG A 144 3.71 -1.93 32.34
C ARG A 144 3.30 -1.92 30.87
N ALA A 145 4.22 -1.58 29.97
CA ALA A 145 3.98 -1.63 28.53
C ALA A 145 3.71 -3.08 28.08
N GLU A 146 4.47 -4.06 28.58
CA GLU A 146 4.31 -5.46 28.25
C GLU A 146 3.02 -6.05 28.85
N GLN A 147 2.66 -5.71 30.09
CA GLN A 147 1.36 -6.05 30.66
C GLN A 147 0.20 -5.49 29.83
N GLN A 148 0.33 -4.26 29.32
CA GLN A 148 -0.67 -3.66 28.45
C GLN A 148 -0.72 -4.34 27.08
N ARG A 149 0.44 -4.72 26.51
CA ARG A 149 0.54 -5.49 25.27
C ARG A 149 -0.18 -6.83 25.39
N ILE A 150 0.13 -7.61 26.42
CA ILE A 150 -0.51 -8.91 26.72
C ILE A 150 -2.02 -8.76 26.94
N ARG A 151 -2.48 -7.69 27.62
CA ARG A 151 -3.92 -7.41 27.77
C ARG A 151 -4.58 -7.11 26.42
N SER A 152 -3.96 -6.26 25.60
CA SER A 152 -4.49 -5.90 24.28
C SER A 152 -4.51 -7.09 23.31
N GLU A 153 -3.52 -7.97 23.38
CA GLU A 153 -3.44 -9.20 22.60
C GLU A 153 -4.52 -10.21 23.00
N ARG A 154 -4.70 -10.46 24.31
CA ARG A 154 -5.77 -11.34 24.82
C ARG A 154 -7.17 -10.82 24.51
N GLU A 155 -7.36 -9.50 24.52
CA GLU A 155 -8.65 -8.91 24.12
C GLU A 155 -8.85 -9.03 22.60
N LYS A 156 -7.82 -8.77 21.79
CA LYS A 156 -7.88 -8.98 20.33
C LYS A 156 -8.15 -10.44 19.97
N GLU A 157 -7.55 -11.40 20.70
CA GLU A 157 -7.83 -12.84 20.54
C GLU A 157 -9.30 -13.17 20.86
N ARG A 158 -9.86 -12.59 21.93
CA ARG A 158 -11.29 -12.75 22.27
C ARG A 158 -12.21 -12.17 21.20
N GLN A 159 -11.93 -10.95 20.74
CA GLN A 159 -12.67 -10.29 19.66
C GLN A 159 -12.58 -11.12 18.37
N ASN A 160 -11.39 -11.62 18.01
CA ASN A 160 -11.18 -12.48 16.85
C ASN A 160 -11.98 -13.79 16.97
N ARG A 161 -11.96 -14.46 18.12
CA ARG A 161 -12.73 -15.71 18.34
C ARG A 161 -14.24 -15.48 18.23
N VAL A 162 -14.75 -14.37 18.77
CA VAL A 162 -16.17 -13.99 18.63
C VAL A 162 -16.50 -13.63 17.17
N ALA A 163 -15.60 -12.95 16.47
CA ALA A 163 -15.76 -12.64 15.05
C ALA A 163 -15.72 -13.91 14.18
N GLU A 164 -14.86 -14.88 14.49
CA GLU A 164 -14.75 -16.17 13.79
C GLU A 164 -15.96 -17.07 14.08
N GLU A 165 -16.42 -17.16 15.33
CA GLU A 165 -17.65 -17.88 15.68
C GLU A 165 -18.88 -17.25 15.00
N LYS A 166 -18.96 -15.91 14.97
CA LYS A 166 -20.00 -15.17 14.25
C LYS A 166 -19.91 -15.39 12.74
N ALA A 167 -18.72 -15.32 12.15
CA ALA A 167 -18.49 -15.56 10.73
C ALA A 167 -18.86 -16.99 10.34
N ARG A 168 -18.47 -17.99 11.13
CA ARG A 168 -18.86 -19.39 10.93
C ARG A 168 -20.38 -19.57 11.03
N LYS A 169 -21.03 -18.93 12.01
CA LYS A 169 -22.50 -18.95 12.14
C LYS A 169 -23.18 -18.25 10.95
N GLU A 170 -22.61 -17.16 10.45
CA GLU A 170 -23.07 -16.44 9.26
C GLU A 170 -22.85 -17.27 7.98
N GLU A 171 -21.76 -18.03 7.87
CA GLU A 171 -21.53 -19.00 6.79
C GLU A 171 -22.51 -20.18 6.84
N GLU A 172 -22.78 -20.74 8.03
CA GLU A 172 -23.76 -21.81 8.22
C GLU A 172 -25.20 -21.31 7.95
N GLU A 173 -25.54 -20.08 8.35
CA GLU A 173 -26.82 -19.43 8.05
C GLU A 173 -26.94 -19.05 6.56
N ALA A 174 -25.88 -18.52 5.94
CA ALA A 174 -25.83 -18.22 4.51
C ALA A 174 -25.94 -19.50 3.67
N LYS A 175 -25.30 -20.60 4.10
CA LYS A 175 -25.44 -21.93 3.48
C LYS A 175 -26.85 -22.46 3.64
N LYS A 176 -27.44 -22.39 4.84
CA LYS A 176 -28.84 -22.80 5.06
C LYS A 176 -29.82 -21.94 4.25
N ARG A 177 -29.60 -20.64 4.15
CA ARG A 177 -30.40 -19.72 3.32
C ARG A 177 -30.24 -20.03 1.84
N ALA A 178 -29.03 -20.35 1.37
CA ALA A 178 -28.78 -20.81 0.01
C ALA A 178 -29.41 -22.19 -0.26
N GLU A 179 -29.44 -23.11 0.71
CA GLU A 179 -30.11 -24.40 0.61
C GLU A 179 -31.65 -24.26 0.63
N GLU A 180 -32.21 -23.39 1.47
CA GLU A 180 -33.63 -23.06 1.48
C GLU A 180 -34.05 -22.35 0.19
N ASP A 181 -33.28 -21.39 -0.30
CA ASP A 181 -33.53 -20.73 -1.59
C ASP A 181 -33.28 -21.68 -2.77
N ALA A 182 -32.37 -22.65 -2.65
CA ALA A 182 -32.22 -23.74 -3.62
C ALA A 182 -33.37 -24.75 -3.54
N LYS A 183 -33.99 -24.96 -2.36
CA LYS A 183 -35.16 -25.85 -2.19
C LYS A 183 -36.45 -25.18 -2.66
N LYS A 184 -36.64 -23.89 -2.33
CA LYS A 184 -37.68 -23.01 -2.89
C LYS A 184 -37.53 -22.93 -4.41
N LYS A 185 -36.31 -22.67 -4.92
CA LYS A 185 -36.03 -22.73 -6.37
C LYS A 185 -36.27 -24.11 -6.94
N LYS A 186 -35.84 -25.22 -6.33
CA LYS A 186 -36.11 -26.58 -6.84
C LYS A 186 -37.61 -26.82 -7.02
N ASN A 187 -38.42 -26.45 -6.03
CA ASN A 187 -39.87 -26.51 -6.10
C ASN A 187 -40.47 -25.58 -7.19
N LEU A 188 -39.86 -24.41 -7.44
CA LEU A 188 -40.28 -23.48 -8.50
C LEU A 188 -39.75 -23.86 -9.91
N THR A 189 -38.59 -24.52 -9.99
CA THR A 189 -37.87 -24.84 -11.24
C THR A 189 -38.42 -26.05 -11.97
N ASN A 190 -39.43 -26.73 -11.42
CA ASN A 190 -40.28 -27.63 -12.19
C ASN A 190 -40.97 -26.91 -13.36
N ILE A 191 -40.94 -25.57 -13.39
CA ILE A 191 -41.28 -24.74 -14.53
C ILE A 191 -40.06 -23.87 -14.93
N HIS A 192 -39.19 -24.43 -15.76
CA HIS A 192 -38.36 -23.72 -16.75
C HIS A 192 -37.36 -22.60 -16.29
N PHE A 193 -36.68 -22.72 -15.14
CA PHE A 193 -35.65 -21.73 -14.72
C PHE A 193 -34.19 -22.28 -14.71
N GLY A 194 -33.81 -23.05 -15.74
CA GLY A 194 -32.49 -23.71 -15.81
C GLY A 194 -31.27 -22.82 -16.10
N GLY A 195 -31.45 -21.64 -16.71
CA GLY A 195 -30.33 -20.86 -17.27
C GLY A 195 -29.55 -19.97 -16.28
N TYR A 196 -30.13 -19.61 -15.13
CA TYR A 196 -29.55 -18.62 -14.22
C TYR A 196 -28.59 -19.24 -13.19
N LEU A 197 -28.96 -20.41 -12.62
CA LEU A 197 -28.19 -21.05 -11.54
C LEU A 197 -26.82 -21.57 -12.02
N GLN A 198 -26.73 -22.00 -13.27
CA GLN A 198 -25.49 -22.47 -13.89
C GLN A 198 -24.44 -21.36 -14.09
N LYS A 199 -24.86 -20.09 -14.09
CA LYS A 199 -23.96 -18.92 -14.14
C LYS A 199 -23.43 -18.53 -12.77
N THR A 200 -24.17 -18.77 -11.69
CA THR A 200 -23.72 -18.46 -10.31
C THR A 200 -22.70 -19.47 -9.80
N GLU A 201 -22.89 -20.76 -10.04
CA GLU A 201 -21.99 -21.81 -9.53
C GLU A 201 -20.59 -21.75 -10.16
N ARG A 202 -20.48 -21.30 -11.42
CA ARG A 202 -19.20 -21.05 -12.11
C ARG A 202 -18.43 -19.82 -11.62
N ARG A 203 -19.01 -18.98 -10.74
CA ARG A 203 -18.37 -17.77 -10.17
C ARG A 203 -17.70 -17.98 -8.81
N VAL A 204 -17.78 -19.19 -8.23
CA VAL A 204 -17.29 -19.48 -6.86
C VAL A 204 -15.75 -19.47 -6.74
N GLY A 205 -15.03 -19.54 -7.86
CA GLY A 205 -13.64 -19.09 -7.91
C GLY A 205 -13.54 -17.72 -8.59
N LYS A 206 -12.83 -16.75 -7.97
CA LYS A 206 -12.34 -15.53 -8.64
C LYS A 206 -11.30 -15.92 -9.71
N LYS A 207 -11.76 -16.54 -10.80
CA LYS A 207 -10.97 -16.68 -12.02
C LYS A 207 -10.70 -15.27 -12.53
N GLN A 208 -9.43 -14.87 -12.51
CA GLN A 208 -8.96 -13.57 -12.96
C GLN A 208 -9.67 -13.20 -14.27
N THR A 209 -10.38 -12.07 -14.30
CA THR A 209 -11.18 -11.72 -15.48
C THR A 209 -10.28 -11.53 -16.70
N GLU A 210 -10.80 -11.69 -17.91
CA GLU A 210 -10.00 -11.44 -19.12
C GLU A 210 -9.48 -9.99 -19.18
N ARG A 211 -10.19 -9.04 -18.55
CA ARG A 211 -9.73 -7.65 -18.33
C ARG A 211 -8.50 -7.60 -17.42
N GLU A 212 -8.54 -8.27 -16.26
CA GLU A 212 -7.41 -8.37 -15.34
C GLU A 212 -6.22 -9.12 -15.94
N LYS A 213 -6.46 -10.22 -16.68
CA LYS A 213 -5.39 -10.96 -17.38
C LYS A 213 -4.72 -10.09 -18.43
N LYS A 214 -5.49 -9.37 -19.25
CA LYS A 214 -4.96 -8.39 -20.22
C LYS A 214 -4.15 -7.31 -19.51
N LYS A 215 -4.67 -6.71 -18.42
CA LYS A 215 -3.95 -5.69 -17.64
C LYS A 215 -2.64 -6.23 -17.07
N LYS A 216 -2.63 -7.47 -16.53
CA LYS A 216 -1.43 -8.15 -16.05
C LYS A 216 -0.40 -8.34 -17.17
N ILE A 217 -0.79 -8.96 -18.28
CA ILE A 217 0.12 -9.24 -19.41
C ILE A 217 0.69 -7.94 -20.01
N LEU A 218 -0.09 -6.85 -20.07
CA LEU A 218 0.39 -5.56 -20.54
C LEU A 218 1.36 -4.91 -19.55
N ASN A 219 1.11 -5.00 -18.24
CA ASN A 219 2.04 -4.54 -17.21
C ASN A 219 3.35 -5.36 -17.23
N ASP A 220 3.27 -6.68 -17.33
CA ASP A 220 4.44 -7.58 -17.40
C ASP A 220 5.32 -7.28 -18.64
N ARG A 221 4.72 -6.77 -19.73
CA ARG A 221 5.43 -6.30 -20.94
C ARG A 221 5.97 -4.88 -20.83
N ARG A 222 5.40 -4.03 -19.96
CA ARG A 222 5.77 -2.62 -19.80
C ARG A 222 7.02 -2.51 -18.93
N LYS A 223 8.18 -2.40 -19.57
CA LYS A 223 9.43 -2.07 -18.87
C LYS A 223 9.35 -0.64 -18.34
N PRO A 224 9.68 -0.37 -17.06
CA PRO A 224 9.78 0.99 -16.55
C PRO A 224 10.90 1.74 -17.27
N LEU A 225 10.67 3.02 -17.56
CA LEU A 225 11.63 3.88 -18.24
C LEU A 225 12.33 4.74 -17.19
N ASN A 226 13.64 4.53 -17.01
CA ASN A 226 14.50 5.38 -16.19
C ASN A 226 15.41 6.18 -17.15
N ILE A 227 15.21 7.49 -17.18
CA ILE A 227 15.91 8.43 -18.10
C ILE A 227 16.58 9.59 -17.37
N ASP A 228 16.23 9.85 -16.11
CA ASP A 228 16.54 11.09 -15.39
C ASP A 228 18.05 11.32 -15.17
N ASN A 229 18.85 10.24 -15.22
CA ASN A 229 20.30 10.25 -14.99
C ASN A 229 21.10 9.76 -16.22
N LEU A 230 20.55 9.87 -17.44
CA LEU A 230 21.24 9.48 -18.68
C LEU A 230 21.88 10.68 -19.38
N SER A 231 23.08 10.47 -19.93
CA SER A 231 23.75 11.46 -20.80
C SER A 231 23.07 11.54 -22.18
N GLU A 232 23.26 12.66 -22.88
CA GLU A 232 22.59 12.96 -24.16
C GLU A 232 22.73 11.83 -25.20
N ASP A 233 23.94 11.26 -25.35
CA ASP A 233 24.16 10.16 -26.31
C ASP A 233 23.46 8.86 -25.89
N LYS A 234 23.40 8.57 -24.57
CA LYS A 234 22.61 7.44 -24.05
C LYS A 234 21.11 7.66 -24.25
N LEU A 235 20.63 8.90 -24.16
CA LEU A 235 19.23 9.24 -24.48
C LEU A 235 18.93 9.05 -25.97
N LYS A 236 19.84 9.47 -26.87
CA LYS A 236 19.71 9.23 -28.32
C LYS A 236 19.64 7.74 -28.65
N ASP A 237 20.47 6.91 -28.01
CA ASP A 237 20.42 5.47 -28.22
C ASP A 237 19.18 4.83 -27.59
N LYS A 238 18.74 5.28 -26.41
CA LYS A 238 17.48 4.84 -25.79
C LYS A 238 16.27 5.18 -26.67
N ALA A 239 16.25 6.36 -27.30
CA ALA A 239 15.20 6.75 -28.24
C ALA A 239 15.18 5.83 -29.47
N LYS A 240 16.35 5.47 -30.04
CA LYS A 240 16.45 4.49 -31.15
C LYS A 240 15.96 3.10 -30.74
N GLU A 241 16.27 2.64 -29.52
CA GLU A 241 15.76 1.37 -28.99
C GLU A 241 14.23 1.37 -28.87
N LEU A 242 13.66 2.42 -28.27
CA LEU A 242 12.21 2.55 -28.10
C LEU A 242 11.49 2.65 -29.45
N TRP A 243 12.05 3.38 -30.41
CA TRP A 243 11.52 3.47 -31.77
C TRP A 243 11.51 2.11 -32.48
N LYS A 244 12.62 1.35 -32.41
CA LYS A 244 12.68 -0.03 -32.95
C LYS A 244 11.66 -0.95 -32.29
N TRP A 245 11.48 -0.83 -30.97
CA TRP A 245 10.49 -1.62 -30.23
C TRP A 245 9.05 -1.27 -30.63
N MET A 246 8.74 0.02 -30.79
CA MET A 246 7.44 0.49 -31.29
C MET A 246 7.16 -0.05 -32.70
N HIS A 247 8.11 0.08 -33.62
CA HIS A 247 7.98 -0.40 -35.00
C HIS A 247 7.77 -1.93 -35.06
N GLN A 248 8.46 -2.70 -34.22
CA GLN A 248 8.26 -4.15 -34.11
C GLN A 248 6.82 -4.50 -33.67
N LEU A 249 6.28 -3.79 -32.67
CA LEU A 249 4.89 -3.98 -32.20
C LEU A 249 3.86 -3.59 -33.27
N GLU A 250 4.14 -2.57 -34.09
CA GLU A 250 3.29 -2.19 -35.22
C GLU A 250 3.29 -3.23 -36.34
N ALA A 251 4.46 -3.80 -36.65
CA ALA A 251 4.57 -4.90 -37.62
C ALA A 251 3.79 -6.15 -37.14
N GLU A 252 3.95 -6.55 -35.87
CA GLU A 252 3.19 -7.65 -35.28
C GLU A 252 1.67 -7.39 -35.28
N LYS A 253 1.25 -6.15 -35.00
CA LYS A 253 -0.16 -5.72 -35.08
C LYS A 253 -0.69 -5.86 -36.51
N PHE A 254 0.04 -5.41 -37.52
CA PHE A 254 -0.35 -5.52 -38.93
C PHE A 254 -0.53 -6.98 -39.36
N ASP A 255 0.44 -7.83 -39.02
CA ASP A 255 0.40 -9.28 -39.24
C ASP A 255 -0.83 -9.94 -38.63
N LEU A 256 -1.16 -9.58 -37.37
CA LEU A 256 -2.34 -10.08 -36.68
C LEU A 256 -3.64 -9.56 -37.30
N GLN A 257 -3.68 -8.31 -37.76
CA GLN A 257 -4.85 -7.76 -38.49
C GLN A 257 -5.07 -8.48 -39.82
N TYR A 258 -4.00 -8.78 -40.58
CA TYR A 258 -4.09 -9.54 -41.83
C TYR A 258 -4.57 -10.98 -41.57
N LYS A 259 -3.97 -11.67 -40.59
CA LYS A 259 -4.40 -13.01 -40.15
C LYS A 259 -5.87 -13.03 -39.73
N PHE A 260 -6.32 -12.02 -38.98
CA PHE A 260 -7.73 -11.88 -38.57
C PHE A 260 -8.69 -11.68 -39.76
N LYS A 261 -8.33 -10.83 -40.73
CA LYS A 261 -9.11 -10.65 -41.98
C LYS A 261 -9.25 -11.98 -42.73
N LYS A 262 -8.14 -12.72 -42.89
CA LYS A 262 -8.13 -14.03 -43.55
C LYS A 262 -9.00 -15.05 -42.80
N GLN A 263 -8.85 -15.16 -41.48
CA GLN A 263 -9.67 -16.06 -40.65
C GLN A 263 -11.16 -15.71 -40.69
N LYS A 264 -11.53 -14.42 -40.76
CA LYS A 264 -12.93 -13.98 -40.93
C LYS A 264 -13.52 -14.50 -42.24
N TYR A 265 -12.77 -14.44 -43.34
CA TYR A 265 -13.18 -15.02 -44.62
C TYR A 265 -13.28 -16.56 -44.55
N GLU A 266 -12.26 -17.24 -44.02
CA GLU A 266 -12.25 -18.70 -43.85
C GLU A 266 -13.45 -19.18 -43.01
N ILE A 267 -13.80 -18.47 -41.92
CA ILE A 267 -14.98 -18.75 -41.09
C ILE A 267 -16.29 -18.60 -41.88
N ASN A 268 -16.41 -17.57 -42.72
CA ASN A 268 -17.60 -17.37 -43.56
C ASN A 268 -17.76 -18.50 -44.59
N VAL A 269 -16.67 -18.87 -45.29
CA VAL A 269 -16.67 -20.00 -46.23
C VAL A 269 -17.02 -21.32 -45.52
N LEU A 270 -16.47 -21.56 -44.34
CA LEU A 270 -16.79 -22.75 -43.54
C LEU A 270 -18.26 -22.78 -43.09
N ARG A 271 -18.84 -21.64 -42.70
CA ARG A 271 -20.27 -21.54 -42.36
C ARG A 271 -21.16 -21.88 -43.55
N ASN A 272 -20.85 -21.36 -44.73
CA ASN A 272 -21.59 -21.67 -45.96
C ASN A 272 -21.51 -23.17 -46.28
N ARG A 273 -20.29 -23.74 -46.32
CA ARG A 273 -20.08 -25.18 -46.55
C ARG A 273 -20.83 -26.07 -45.54
N VAL A 274 -20.88 -25.70 -44.26
CA VAL A 274 -21.65 -26.43 -43.24
C VAL A 274 -23.15 -26.34 -43.53
N SER A 275 -23.66 -25.17 -43.93
CA SER A 275 -25.06 -24.99 -44.36
C SER A 275 -25.38 -25.88 -45.55
N ASP A 276 -24.55 -25.86 -46.59
CA ASP A 276 -24.77 -26.62 -47.84
C ASP A 276 -24.82 -28.13 -47.56
N HIS A 277 -23.83 -28.66 -46.84
CA HIS A 277 -23.82 -30.08 -46.46
C HIS A 277 -25.00 -30.48 -45.55
N GLN A 278 -25.50 -29.59 -44.69
CA GLN A 278 -26.70 -29.86 -43.89
C GLN A 278 -27.99 -29.80 -44.72
N ASN A 279 -28.11 -28.86 -45.65
CA ASN A 279 -29.32 -28.67 -46.46
C ASN A 279 -29.49 -29.78 -47.50
N VAL A 280 -28.40 -30.22 -48.14
CA VAL A 280 -28.40 -31.37 -49.07
C VAL A 280 -28.88 -32.65 -48.37
N SER A 281 -28.58 -32.83 -47.07
CA SER A 281 -29.05 -33.99 -46.30
C SER A 281 -30.57 -34.04 -46.08
N LYS A 282 -31.27 -32.89 -46.15
CA LYS A 282 -32.72 -32.77 -45.90
C LYS A 282 -33.58 -32.80 -47.17
N GLY A 283 -33.01 -32.56 -48.35
CA GLY A 283 -33.74 -32.55 -49.63
C GLY A 283 -34.04 -33.94 -50.23
N GLY A 284 -33.35 -34.99 -49.79
CA GLY A 284 -33.35 -36.31 -50.46
C GLY A 284 -34.58 -37.21 -50.26
N ARG A 285 -35.76 -36.68 -49.87
CA ARG A 285 -36.92 -37.53 -49.47
C ARG A 285 -38.30 -37.17 -50.05
N THR A 286 -38.36 -36.33 -51.07
CA THR A 286 -39.59 -36.10 -51.87
C THR A 286 -39.45 -36.68 -53.28
N LYS A 287 -39.36 -38.01 -53.38
CA LYS A 287 -39.44 -38.74 -54.65
C LYS A 287 -40.89 -38.71 -55.17
N THR A 288 -41.30 -37.58 -55.75
CA THR A 288 -42.62 -37.39 -56.35
C THR A 288 -42.85 -38.48 -57.40
N LYS A 289 -43.76 -39.40 -57.08
CA LYS A 289 -44.11 -40.55 -57.92
C LYS A 289 -44.97 -40.06 -59.09
N VAL A 290 -44.32 -39.51 -60.11
CA VAL A 290 -44.97 -39.14 -61.38
C VAL A 290 -45.72 -40.36 -61.92
N GLY A 291 -47.03 -40.23 -62.08
CA GLY A 291 -47.92 -41.32 -62.47
C GLY A 291 -47.64 -41.80 -63.88
N GLY A 292 -47.49 -43.11 -64.06
CA GLY A 292 -47.40 -43.70 -65.38
C GLY A 292 -48.74 -43.62 -66.11
N ARG A 293 -48.78 -42.91 -67.23
CA ARG A 293 -49.82 -43.02 -68.25
C ARG A 293 -49.15 -43.27 -69.60
N TRP A 294 -48.94 -44.55 -69.90
CA TRP A 294 -48.60 -45.00 -71.26
C TRP A 294 -49.89 -45.32 -72.01
N LYS A 295 -49.84 -45.15 -73.34
CA LYS A 295 -50.95 -45.45 -74.28
C LYS A 295 -51.12 -46.95 -74.47
#